data_AF-A0A2X2K0S9-F1
#
_entry.id   AF-A0A2X2K0S9-F1
#
_cell.length_a   1.000
_cell.length_b   1.000
_cell.length_c   1.000
_cell.angle_alpha   90.00
_cell.angle_beta   90.00
_cell.angle_gamma   90.00
#
_symmetry.space_group_name_H-M   'P 1'
#
loop_
_entity.id
_entity.type
_entity.pdbx_description
1 polymer ?
#
loop_
_entity_poly.entity_id
_entity_poly.type
_entity_poly.pdbx_seq_one_letter_code
_entity_poly.pdbx_strand_id
1 'polypeptide(L)'
;MLRHYLVIQLNLELWAMPTEDEAVISTYNKLKEKLKQPKKLADVIKNELGPDSDYLSVFIPGGHAAVVGISESEDVQQTLDWALENDRFIVTLCHGPAALLSAGLNREKSPLEGYSVCVFLTH
;
A
#
# COMPACT_ATOMS: atom_id res chain seq x y z
N MET A 1 17.33 -7.69 12.79
CA MET A 1 16.82 -7.67 11.40
C MET A 1 15.71 -6.64 11.35
N LEU A 2 15.98 -5.45 10.80
CA LEU A 2 14.96 -4.38 10.64
C LEU A 2 14.02 -4.81 9.52
N ARG A 3 12.76 -5.13 9.84
CA ARG A 3 11.75 -5.54 8.86
C ARG A 3 11.23 -4.29 8.15
N HIS A 4 11.35 -4.24 6.83
CA HIS A 4 10.95 -3.09 6.02
C HIS A 4 9.51 -3.28 5.50
N TYR A 5 8.75 -2.19 5.45
CA TYR A 5 7.39 -2.12 4.90
C TYR A 5 7.41 -1.31 3.60
N LEU A 6 6.72 -1.79 2.56
CA LEU A 6 6.50 -1.01 1.33
C LEU A 6 5.19 -0.22 1.44
N VAL A 7 5.25 1.09 1.21
CA VAL A 7 4.09 2.00 1.23
C VAL A 7 3.84 2.54 -0.19
N ILE A 8 2.62 2.37 -0.69
CA ILE A 8 2.29 2.55 -2.12
C ILE A 8 1.72 3.93 -2.47
N GLN A 9 1.26 4.73 -1.49
CA GLN A 9 0.69 6.04 -1.79
C GLN A 9 1.04 7.10 -0.75
N LEU A 10 1.19 8.35 -1.23
CA LEU A 10 1.59 9.43 -0.38
C LEU A 10 1.02 10.80 -0.73
N ASN A 11 -0.22 11.02 -0.31
CA ASN A 11 -0.79 12.34 -0.10
C ASN A 11 -1.59 12.28 1.21
N LEU A 12 -1.15 13.04 2.20
CA LEU A 12 -1.77 13.03 3.52
C LEU A 12 -2.94 14.02 3.58
N GLU A 13 -4.05 13.58 4.16
CA GLU A 13 -5.14 14.44 4.61
C GLU A 13 -4.67 15.23 5.85
N LEU A 14 -3.79 16.23 5.66
CA LEU A 14 -3.15 16.97 6.76
C LEU A 14 -4.16 17.70 7.67
N TRP A 15 -5.36 17.99 7.16
CA TRP A 15 -6.47 18.53 7.94
C TRP A 15 -7.01 17.54 8.99
N ALA A 16 -6.71 16.25 8.87
CA ALA A 16 -7.06 15.21 9.83
C ALA A 16 -5.89 14.83 10.77
N MET A 17 -4.75 15.54 10.71
CA MET A 17 -3.60 15.23 11.55
C MET A 17 -3.92 15.55 13.03
N PRO A 18 -3.83 14.58 13.96
CA PRO A 18 -4.06 14.84 15.37
C PRO A 18 -2.85 15.57 15.98
N THR A 19 -2.87 16.89 15.96
CA THR A 19 -1.71 17.74 16.33
C THR A 19 -1.26 17.58 17.78
N GLU A 20 -2.17 17.17 18.67
CA GLU A 20 -1.90 16.97 20.10
C GLU A 20 -1.42 15.55 20.44
N ASP A 21 -1.41 14.61 19.47
CA ASP A 21 -0.96 13.23 19.70
C ASP A 21 0.55 13.10 19.47
N GLU A 22 1.31 13.03 20.56
CA GLU A 22 2.78 12.95 20.51
C GLU A 22 3.29 11.70 19.77
N ALA A 23 2.59 10.56 19.86
CA ALA A 23 3.00 9.33 19.21
C ALA A 23 2.84 9.44 17.69
N VAL A 24 1.73 10.01 17.23
CA VAL A 24 1.49 10.26 15.80
C VAL A 24 2.48 11.29 15.25
N ILE A 25 2.65 12.43 15.93
CA ILE A 25 3.52 13.51 15.47
C ILE A 25 4.98 13.08 15.43
N SER A 26 5.46 12.37 16.46
CA SER A 26 6.84 11.86 16.46
C SER A 26 7.08 10.82 15.35
N THR A 27 6.09 9.97 15.05
CA THR A 27 6.16 9.00 13.94
C THR A 27 6.16 9.71 12.59
N TYR A 28 5.26 10.68 12.39
CA TYR A 28 5.23 11.52 11.19
C TYR A 28 6.58 12.19 10.95
N ASN A 29 7.17 12.81 11.99
CA ASN A 29 8.47 13.48 11.88
C ASN A 29 9.60 12.50 11.50
N LYS A 30 9.60 11.27 12.03
CA LYS A 30 10.57 10.22 11.65
C LYS A 30 10.43 9.78 10.18
N LEU A 31 9.21 9.75 9.65
CA LEU A 31 8.94 9.33 8.28
C LEU A 31 8.99 10.49 7.28
N LYS A 32 8.90 11.74 7.74
CA LYS A 32 8.71 12.96 6.94
C LYS A 32 9.60 13.08 5.71
N GLU A 33 10.88 12.74 5.81
CA GLU A 33 11.79 12.84 4.67
C GLU A 33 11.50 11.77 3.61
N LYS A 34 11.22 10.52 4.03
CA LYS A 34 10.75 9.45 3.11
C LYS A 34 9.39 9.78 2.50
N LEU A 35 8.55 10.50 3.26
CA LEU A 35 7.26 10.98 2.80
C LEU A 35 7.41 12.10 1.73
N LYS A 36 8.37 12.99 1.87
CA LYS A 36 8.60 14.03 0.86
C LYS A 36 9.23 13.50 -0.43
N GLN A 37 9.97 12.40 -0.32
CA GLN A 37 10.71 11.80 -1.44
C GLN A 37 10.46 10.29 -1.47
N PRO A 38 9.25 9.84 -1.81
CA PRO A 38 8.96 8.42 -1.90
C PRO A 38 9.75 7.79 -3.04
N LYS A 39 10.03 6.49 -2.91
CA LYS A 39 10.54 5.70 -4.03
C LYS A 39 9.43 5.58 -5.09
N LYS A 40 9.83 5.52 -6.37
CA LYS A 40 8.92 5.14 -7.44
C LYS A 40 8.66 3.63 -7.36
N LEU A 41 7.39 3.21 -7.41
CA LEU A 41 7.03 1.80 -7.24
C LEU A 41 7.68 0.88 -8.28
N ALA A 42 7.70 1.29 -9.56
CA ALA A 42 8.44 0.58 -10.61
C ALA A 42 9.92 0.31 -10.28
N ASP A 43 10.61 1.24 -9.61
CA ASP A 43 12.01 1.03 -9.23
C ASP A 43 12.14 0.05 -8.07
N VAL A 44 11.17 0.02 -7.14
CA VAL A 44 11.11 -0.97 -6.06
C VAL A 44 10.85 -2.37 -6.64
N ILE A 45 9.90 -2.49 -7.57
CA ILE A 45 9.59 -3.76 -8.26
C ILE A 45 10.84 -4.31 -8.93
N LYS A 46 11.55 -3.46 -9.67
CA LYS A 46 12.73 -3.86 -10.43
C LYS A 46 13.91 -4.29 -9.55
N ASN A 47 14.13 -3.60 -8.43
CA ASN A 47 15.41 -3.67 -7.71
C ASN A 47 15.31 -4.27 -6.30
N GLU A 48 14.12 -4.37 -5.73
CA GLU A 48 13.94 -4.67 -4.29
C GLU A 48 12.90 -5.77 -4.00
N LEU A 49 12.06 -6.13 -4.98
CA LEU A 49 11.15 -7.29 -4.87
C LEU A 49 11.85 -8.58 -5.35
N GLY A 50 11.09 -9.68 -5.35
CA GLY A 50 11.59 -11.04 -5.58
C GLY A 50 11.57 -11.92 -4.32
N PRO A 51 11.98 -13.19 -4.43
CA PRO A 51 11.87 -14.16 -3.33
C PRO A 51 12.75 -13.82 -2.12
N ASP A 52 13.91 -13.21 -2.37
CA ASP A 52 14.88 -12.81 -1.34
C ASP A 52 14.65 -11.38 -0.82
N SER A 53 13.52 -10.76 -1.19
CA SER A 53 13.19 -9.40 -0.75
C SER A 53 13.06 -9.32 0.77
N ASP A 54 13.67 -8.27 1.34
CA ASP A 54 13.58 -7.91 2.76
C ASP A 54 12.20 -7.38 3.18
N TYR A 55 11.31 -7.09 2.23
CA TYR A 55 9.94 -6.68 2.52
C TYR A 55 9.12 -7.89 2.97
N LEU A 56 8.57 -7.78 4.18
CA LEU A 56 7.66 -8.80 4.73
C LEU A 56 6.19 -8.48 4.41
N SER A 57 5.89 -7.21 4.17
CA SER A 57 4.51 -6.75 4.03
C SER A 57 4.41 -5.53 3.13
N VAL A 58 3.31 -5.49 2.38
CA VAL A 58 2.84 -4.31 1.65
C VAL A 58 1.76 -3.63 2.49
N PHE A 59 1.97 -2.35 2.80
CA PHE A 59 1.01 -1.54 3.53
C PHE A 59 0.38 -0.49 2.63
N ILE A 60 -0.94 -0.55 2.51
CA ILE A 60 -1.74 0.35 1.68
C ILE A 60 -2.71 1.09 2.61
N PRO A 61 -2.34 2.28 3.12
CA PRO A 61 -3.23 3.06 3.98
C PRO A 61 -4.49 3.52 3.22
N GLY A 62 -5.50 3.94 3.97
CA GLY A 62 -6.71 4.55 3.41
C GLY A 62 -6.58 6.04 3.12
N GLY A 63 -7.69 6.77 3.30
CA GLY A 63 -7.88 8.13 2.80
C GLY A 63 -8.49 8.12 1.40
N HIS A 64 -9.29 9.11 1.04
CA HIS A 64 -10.06 9.06 -0.22
C HIS A 64 -9.16 9.06 -1.45
N ALA A 65 -7.94 9.59 -1.35
CA ALA A 65 -6.97 9.59 -2.43
C ALA A 65 -6.62 8.17 -2.93
N ALA A 66 -6.81 7.12 -2.13
CA ALA A 66 -6.53 5.72 -2.50
C ALA A 66 -7.38 5.20 -3.66
N VAL A 67 -8.46 5.88 -4.01
CA VAL A 67 -9.29 5.53 -5.17
C VAL A 67 -8.71 6.05 -6.50
N VAL A 68 -7.67 6.90 -6.46
CA VAL A 68 -7.10 7.53 -7.66
C VAL A 68 -5.75 6.91 -7.98
N GLY A 69 -5.64 6.34 -9.18
CA GLY A 69 -4.40 5.79 -9.74
C GLY A 69 -4.03 4.41 -9.22
N ILE A 70 -3.94 4.22 -7.90
CA ILE A 70 -3.48 2.92 -7.34
C ILE A 70 -4.50 1.78 -7.49
N SER A 71 -5.77 2.09 -7.78
CA SER A 71 -6.81 1.10 -8.06
C SER A 71 -6.71 0.49 -9.46
N GLU A 72 -5.99 1.13 -10.38
CA GLU A 72 -5.87 0.74 -11.80
C GLU A 72 -4.41 0.69 -12.27
N SER A 73 -3.47 0.41 -11.36
CA SER A 73 -2.03 0.46 -11.64
C SER A 73 -1.43 -0.93 -11.88
N GLU A 74 -0.74 -1.11 -13.01
CA GLU A 74 0.02 -2.33 -13.31
C GLU A 74 1.18 -2.56 -12.31
N ASP A 75 1.80 -1.49 -11.81
CA ASP A 75 2.85 -1.59 -10.77
C ASP A 75 2.25 -2.13 -9.45
N VAL A 76 1.04 -1.69 -9.09
CA VAL A 76 0.32 -2.21 -7.92
C VAL A 76 -0.08 -3.66 -8.14
N GLN A 77 -0.58 -4.02 -9.33
CA GLN A 77 -0.86 -5.40 -9.69
C GLN A 77 0.35 -6.31 -9.47
N GLN A 78 1.52 -5.97 -10.05
CA GLN A 78 2.76 -6.73 -9.89
C GLN A 78 3.21 -6.84 -8.43
N THR A 79 3.01 -5.78 -7.65
CA THR A 79 3.35 -5.78 -6.22
C THR A 79 2.44 -6.71 -5.41
N LEU A 80 1.14 -6.76 -5.73
CA LEU A 80 0.19 -7.69 -5.10
C LEU A 80 0.47 -9.13 -5.49
N ASP A 81 0.77 -9.39 -6.77
CA ASP A 81 1.16 -10.71 -7.25
C ASP A 81 2.42 -11.20 -6.53
N TRP A 82 3.46 -10.36 -6.47
CA TRP A 82 4.68 -10.67 -5.71
C TRP A 82 4.37 -11.03 -4.26
N ALA A 83 3.48 -10.28 -3.60
CA ALA A 83 3.15 -10.55 -2.21
C ALA A 83 2.48 -11.93 -2.04
N LEU A 84 1.55 -12.29 -2.92
CA LEU A 84 0.87 -13.59 -2.89
C LEU A 84 1.83 -14.74 -3.22
N GLU A 85 2.66 -14.60 -4.26
CA GLU A 85 3.61 -15.63 -4.71
C GLU A 85 4.69 -15.93 -3.68
N ASN A 86 5.02 -14.95 -2.84
CA ASN A 86 6.12 -15.04 -1.88
C ASN A 86 5.61 -15.11 -0.43
N ASP A 87 4.34 -15.43 -0.18
CA ASP A 87 3.78 -15.56 1.17
C ASP A 87 4.04 -14.31 2.05
N ARG A 88 3.81 -13.13 1.47
CA ARG A 88 3.94 -11.83 2.13
C ARG A 88 2.58 -11.26 2.49
N PHE A 89 2.55 -10.43 3.53
CA PHE A 89 1.30 -9.86 4.02
C PHE A 89 0.86 -8.65 3.19
N ILE A 90 -0.42 -8.59 2.84
CA ILE A 90 -1.07 -7.39 2.29
C ILE A 90 -1.93 -6.79 3.41
N VAL A 91 -1.59 -5.58 3.85
CA VAL A 91 -2.26 -4.88 4.94
C VAL A 91 -2.90 -3.60 4.42
N THR A 92 -4.22 -3.47 4.57
CA THR A 92 -4.96 -2.30 4.08
C THR A 92 -6.23 -2.02 4.90
N LEU A 93 -6.78 -0.81 4.78
CA LEU A 93 -7.94 -0.34 5.56
C LEU A 93 -8.66 0.84 4.89
N CYS A 94 -9.91 1.07 5.29
CA CYS A 94 -10.77 2.17 4.81
C CYS A 94 -10.99 2.10 3.29
N HIS A 95 -10.45 3.06 2.53
CA HIS A 95 -10.47 3.08 1.05
C HIS A 95 -9.21 2.48 0.42
N GLY A 96 -8.19 2.14 1.23
CA GLY A 96 -6.99 1.44 0.76
C GLY A 96 -7.29 0.13 0.00
N PRO A 97 -8.33 -0.66 0.38
CA PRO A 97 -8.75 -1.83 -0.41
C PRO A 97 -9.09 -1.54 -1.87
N ALA A 98 -9.32 -0.28 -2.27
CA ALA A 98 -9.46 0.08 -3.69
C ALA A 98 -8.24 -0.34 -4.52
N ALA A 99 -7.04 -0.35 -3.94
CA ALA A 99 -5.83 -0.83 -4.60
C ALA A 99 -5.89 -2.32 -4.99
N LEU A 100 -6.68 -3.12 -4.26
CA LEU A 100 -6.85 -4.55 -4.56
C LEU A 100 -7.56 -4.78 -5.91
N LEU A 101 -8.26 -3.77 -6.44
CA LEU A 101 -8.85 -3.82 -7.78
C LEU A 101 -7.79 -4.01 -8.87
N SER A 102 -6.56 -3.50 -8.67
CA SER A 102 -5.46 -3.69 -9.61
C SER A 102 -5.06 -5.15 -9.78
N ALA A 103 -5.31 -6.02 -8.78
CA ALA A 103 -5.01 -7.45 -8.90
C ALA A 103 -5.77 -8.12 -10.06
N GLY A 104 -6.95 -7.59 -10.42
CA GLY A 104 -7.76 -8.08 -11.53
C GLY A 104 -7.54 -7.35 -12.86
N LEU A 105 -6.65 -6.36 -12.93
CA LEU A 105 -6.46 -5.56 -14.14
C LEU A 105 -6.08 -6.44 -15.34
N ASN A 106 -6.81 -6.31 -16.45
CA ASN A 106 -6.60 -7.11 -17.67
C ASN A 106 -6.65 -8.64 -17.46
N ARG A 107 -7.39 -9.11 -16.44
CA ARG A 107 -7.59 -10.55 -16.15
C ARG A 107 -9.08 -10.88 -16.13
N GLU A 108 -9.44 -12.09 -16.55
CA GLU A 108 -10.81 -12.59 -16.37
C GLU A 108 -11.16 -12.80 -14.90
N LYS A 109 -10.15 -13.12 -14.07
CA LYS A 109 -10.31 -13.45 -12.66
C LYS A 109 -9.19 -12.84 -11.82
N SER A 110 -9.56 -12.21 -10.71
CA SER A 110 -8.59 -11.70 -9.73
C SER A 110 -7.99 -12.85 -8.92
N PRO A 111 -6.67 -12.86 -8.63
CA PRO A 111 -6.07 -13.83 -7.73
C PRO A 111 -6.57 -13.68 -6.27
N LEU A 112 -7.23 -12.57 -5.95
CA LEU A 112 -7.87 -12.31 -4.66
C LEU A 112 -9.33 -12.77 -4.60
N GLU A 113 -9.85 -13.44 -5.64
CA GLU A 113 -11.21 -14.00 -5.56
C GLU A 113 -11.34 -14.99 -4.41
N GLY A 114 -12.41 -14.87 -3.62
CA GLY A 114 -12.67 -15.70 -2.45
C GLY A 114 -12.07 -15.15 -1.15
N TYR A 115 -11.25 -14.09 -1.21
CA TYR A 115 -10.77 -13.41 -0.02
C TYR A 115 -11.87 -12.54 0.62
N SER A 116 -11.88 -12.51 1.96
CA SER A 116 -12.74 -11.61 2.74
C SER A 116 -11.98 -10.35 3.13
N VAL A 117 -12.63 -9.19 3.05
CA VAL A 117 -12.01 -7.88 3.33
C VAL A 117 -12.92 -7.00 4.18
N CYS A 118 -12.30 -6.16 5.02
CA CYS A 118 -12.98 -5.02 5.64
C CYS A 118 -12.78 -3.78 4.75
N VAL A 119 -13.85 -3.06 4.43
CA VAL A 119 -13.82 -1.88 3.54
C VAL A 119 -14.67 -0.76 4.16
N PHE A 120 -14.32 0.49 3.89
CA PHE A 120 -15.19 1.62 4.25
C PHE A 120 -16.53 1.50 3.52
N LEU A 121 -17.63 1.67 4.25
CA LEU A 121 -18.98 1.59 3.70
C LEU A 121 -19.30 2.86 2.89
N THR A 122 -19.83 2.69 1.68
CA THR A 122 -20.48 3.77 0.95
C THR A 122 -21.95 3.84 1.39
N HIS A 123 -22.33 4.94 2.03
CA HIS A 123 -23.71 5.34 2.30
C HIS A 123 -23.90 6.77 1.81
#